data_AF-A0A7F8R4M8-F1
#
_entry.id   AF-A0A7F8R4M8-F1
#
_cell.length_a   1.000
_cell.length_b   1.000
_cell.length_c   1.000
_cell.angle_alpha   90.00
_cell.angle_beta   90.00
_cell.angle_gamma   90.00
#
_symmetry.space_group_name_H-M   'P 1'
#
loop_
_entity.id
_entity.type
_entity.pdbx_description
1 polymer ?
#
loop_
_entity_poly.entity_id
_entity_poly.type
_entity_poly.pdbx_seq_one_letter_code
_entity_poly.pdbx_strand_id
1 'polypeptide(L)'
;MSIFPKDDIRKLGKLLMHGSFNVWTVHKDRYKMKDFIRFKPSQRQIYLFERGIVFCKIRMEPSDQGLSPHYSFKKSMKLMTLSIHQLGRGSSRKFEIANRNGLEKYILQAASKEIRDCWFSEISQLLLEQQNNNKGKVTC
;
A
#
# COMPACT_ATOMS: atom_id res chain seq x y z
N MET A 1 5.60 -3.42 21.85
CA MET A 1 4.94 -4.37 20.93
C MET A 1 5.30 -4.00 19.49
N SER A 2 6.39 -4.54 18.95
CA SER A 2 6.81 -4.23 17.57
C SER A 2 6.04 -5.13 16.61
N ILE A 3 5.01 -4.57 15.95
CA ILE A 3 4.11 -5.22 14.96
C ILE A 3 4.87 -5.79 13.73
N PHE A 4 6.16 -5.49 13.62
CA PHE A 4 6.96 -5.72 12.43
C PHE A 4 8.23 -6.52 12.75
N PRO A 5 8.69 -7.38 11.82
CA PRO A 5 10.06 -7.91 11.88
C PRO A 5 11.02 -6.72 11.94
N LYS A 6 11.76 -6.57 13.05
CA LYS A 6 12.61 -5.39 13.32
C LYS A 6 13.63 -5.12 12.20
N ASP A 7 14.07 -6.15 11.51
CA ASP A 7 15.15 -6.08 10.52
C ASP A 7 14.71 -5.60 9.13
N ASP A 8 13.44 -5.75 8.78
CA ASP A 8 12.93 -5.36 7.46
C ASP A 8 12.50 -3.90 7.40
N ILE A 9 11.97 -3.34 8.49
CA ILE A 9 11.48 -1.95 8.49
C ILE A 9 12.60 -0.93 8.63
N ARG A 10 13.64 -1.23 9.42
CA ARG A 10 14.81 -0.33 9.52
C ARG A 10 15.44 -0.06 8.15
N LYS A 11 15.36 -1.03 7.24
CA LYS A 11 15.85 -0.90 5.86
C LYS A 11 14.92 -0.05 4.98
N LEU A 12 13.67 0.18 5.37
CA LEU A 12 12.73 1.01 4.60
C LEU A 12 12.94 2.52 4.79
N GLY A 13 13.72 2.93 5.79
CA GLY A 13 14.01 4.35 6.06
C GLY A 13 12.99 4.97 7.01
N LYS A 14 12.87 6.30 6.98
CA LYS A 14 11.93 7.04 7.83
C LYS A 14 10.48 6.78 7.41
N LEU A 15 9.58 6.75 8.40
CA LEU A 15 8.14 6.74 8.17
C LEU A 15 7.70 8.14 7.73
N LEU A 16 7.03 8.23 6.58
CA LEU A 16 6.55 9.48 5.99
C LEU A 16 5.06 9.69 6.23
N MET A 17 4.26 8.64 6.01
CA MET A 17 2.80 8.70 6.19
C MET A 17 2.25 7.38 6.70
N HIS A 18 1.12 7.42 7.42
CA HIS A 18 0.37 6.22 7.76
C HIS A 18 -1.14 6.50 7.73
N GLY A 19 -1.93 5.50 7.32
CA GLY A 19 -3.37 5.68 7.11
C GLY A 19 -4.11 4.36 7.00
N SER A 20 -5.39 4.39 7.33
CA SER A 20 -6.30 3.26 7.16
C SER A 20 -6.98 3.31 5.79
N PHE A 21 -6.98 2.18 5.09
CA PHE A 21 -7.54 2.03 3.74
C PHE A 21 -8.40 0.78 3.64
N ASN A 22 -9.43 0.87 2.79
CA ASN A 22 -10.09 -0.31 2.24
C ASN A 22 -9.26 -0.82 1.05
N VAL A 23 -8.81 -2.07 1.11
CA VAL A 23 -7.91 -2.65 0.12
C VAL A 23 -8.54 -3.86 -0.57
N TRP A 24 -8.67 -3.77 -1.90
CA TRP A 24 -8.98 -4.92 -2.77
C TRP A 24 -7.70 -5.46 -3.39
N THR A 25 -7.60 -6.79 -3.51
CA THR A 25 -6.47 -7.46 -4.17
C THR A 25 -6.95 -8.10 -5.46
N VAL A 26 -6.41 -7.67 -6.59
CA VAL A 26 -6.73 -8.16 -7.93
C VAL A 26 -5.53 -8.96 -8.44
N HIS A 27 -5.76 -10.19 -8.90
CA HIS A 27 -4.72 -11.05 -9.48
C HIS A 27 -4.92 -11.14 -10.99
N LYS A 28 -3.86 -10.88 -11.77
CA LYS A 28 -3.91 -10.83 -13.24
C LYS A 28 -4.41 -12.12 -13.90
N ASP A 29 -4.09 -13.30 -13.34
CA ASP A 29 -4.43 -14.60 -13.96
C ASP A 29 -5.82 -15.14 -13.58
N ARG A 30 -6.56 -14.46 -12.68
CA ARG A 30 -7.85 -14.96 -12.15
C ARG A 30 -9.09 -14.34 -12.78
N TYR A 31 -8.99 -13.78 -13.98
CA TYR A 31 -10.12 -13.24 -14.75
C TYR A 31 -11.19 -14.30 -15.16
N LYS A 32 -11.04 -15.57 -14.75
CA LYS A 32 -12.03 -16.63 -14.92
C LYS A 32 -13.02 -16.66 -13.75
N MET A 33 -14.13 -15.93 -13.86
CA MET A 33 -15.48 -16.13 -13.29
C MET A 33 -15.71 -16.58 -11.82
N LYS A 34 -14.71 -16.94 -11.01
CA LYS A 34 -14.88 -17.43 -9.62
C LYS A 34 -14.61 -16.37 -8.54
N ASP A 35 -14.21 -15.15 -8.90
CA ASP A 35 -13.81 -14.11 -7.95
C ASP A 35 -14.97 -13.25 -7.38
N PHE A 36 -16.23 -13.65 -7.60
CA PHE A 36 -17.38 -13.07 -6.87
C PHE A 36 -17.22 -13.16 -5.34
N ILE A 37 -16.39 -14.09 -4.84
CA ILE A 37 -16.13 -14.31 -3.41
C ILE A 37 -15.12 -13.31 -2.81
N ARG A 38 -14.36 -12.53 -3.61
CA ARG A 38 -13.33 -11.59 -3.11
C ARG A 38 -13.62 -10.10 -3.37
N PHE A 39 -14.90 -9.75 -3.54
CA PHE A 39 -15.35 -8.35 -3.66
C PHE A 39 -15.30 -7.56 -2.34
N LYS A 40 -15.21 -8.23 -1.19
CA LYS A 40 -15.17 -7.54 0.11
C LYS A 40 -13.79 -6.88 0.30
N PRO A 41 -13.71 -5.54 0.41
CA PRO A 41 -12.46 -4.89 0.77
C PRO A 41 -12.01 -5.38 2.12
N SER A 42 -10.71 -5.35 2.32
CA SER A 42 -10.12 -5.66 3.61
C SER A 42 -9.50 -4.40 4.19
N GLN A 43 -9.82 -4.10 5.45
CA GLN A 43 -9.25 -2.94 6.12
C GLN A 43 -7.76 -3.19 6.39
N ARG A 44 -6.94 -2.21 5.98
CA ARG A 44 -5.48 -2.26 6.15
C ARG A 44 -5.01 -0.95 6.72
N GLN A 45 -4.11 -1.03 7.70
CA GLN A 45 -3.26 0.09 8.04
C GLN A 45 -2.06 0.04 7.10
N ILE A 46 -1.82 1.13 6.38
CA ILE A 46 -0.74 1.27 5.43
C ILE A 46 0.26 2.28 5.99
N TYR A 47 1.54 1.95 5.83
CA TYR A 47 2.67 2.77 6.24
C TYR A 47 3.55 3.03 5.02
N LEU A 48 3.78 4.30 4.70
CA LEU A 48 4.69 4.74 3.65
C LEU A 48 6.02 5.15 4.28
N PHE A 49 7.09 4.53 3.81
CA PHE A 49 8.46 4.84 4.17
C PHE A 49 9.22 5.33 2.93
N GLU A 50 10.35 5.99 3.15
CA GLU A 50 11.25 6.50 2.09
C GLU A 50 11.58 5.46 1.01
N ARG A 51 11.70 4.18 1.39
CA ARG A 51 12.11 3.09 0.47
C ARG A 51 11.06 2.00 0.29
N GLY A 52 9.86 2.16 0.81
CA GLY A 52 8.79 1.18 0.57
C GLY A 52 7.49 1.42 1.32
N ILE A 53 6.53 0.55 1.04
CA ILE A 53 5.19 0.58 1.63
C ILE A 53 4.94 -0.71 2.37
N VAL A 54 4.34 -0.62 3.56
CA VAL A 54 3.97 -1.77 4.40
C VAL A 54 2.46 -1.81 4.62
N PHE A 55 1.89 -3.00 4.48
CA PHE A 55 0.50 -3.29 4.73
C PHE A 55 0.37 -4.13 6.01
N CYS A 56 -0.42 -3.63 6.95
CA CYS A 56 -0.85 -4.35 8.14
C CYS A 56 -2.33 -4.66 8.05
N LYS A 57 -2.70 -5.90 8.37
CA LYS A 57 -4.11 -6.26 8.61
C LYS A 57 -4.51 -5.75 9.98
N ILE A 58 -5.63 -5.04 10.03
CA ILE A 58 -6.30 -4.68 11.27
C ILE A 58 -7.35 -5.76 11.52
N ARG A 59 -7.33 -6.37 12.70
CA ARG A 59 -8.39 -7.25 13.20
C ARG A 59 -8.93 -6.63 14.48
N MET A 60 -10.25 -6.61 14.63
CA MET A 60 -10.86 -6.31 15.92
C MET A 60 -10.97 -7.65 16.64
N GLU A 61 -10.19 -7.84 17.71
CA GLU A 61 -10.26 -9.04 18.54
C GLU A 61 -10.92 -8.69 19.88
N PRO A 62 -11.72 -9.61 20.46
CA PRO A 62 -12.25 -9.43 21.80
C PRO A 62 -11.11 -9.29 22.83
N SER A 63 -11.27 -8.35 23.76
CA SER A 63 -10.38 -8.11 24.90
C SER A 63 -11.22 -7.78 26.13
N ASP A 64 -10.60 -7.77 27.31
CA ASP A 64 -11.28 -7.50 28.59
C ASP A 64 -11.98 -6.13 28.63
N GLN A 65 -11.60 -5.19 27.76
CA GLN A 65 -12.19 -3.86 27.63
C GLN A 65 -13.07 -3.69 26.37
N GLY A 66 -13.44 -4.78 25.69
CA GLY A 66 -14.22 -4.78 24.44
C GLY A 66 -13.39 -5.13 23.21
N LEU A 67 -13.81 -4.69 22.02
CA LEU A 67 -13.08 -4.97 20.77
C LEU A 67 -11.83 -4.08 20.67
N SER A 68 -10.65 -4.70 20.58
CA SER A 68 -9.37 -4.01 20.44
C SER A 68 -8.74 -4.24 19.07
N PRO A 69 -8.13 -3.21 18.43
CA PRO A 69 -7.49 -3.36 17.13
C PRO A 69 -6.13 -4.05 17.25
N HIS A 70 -6.06 -5.29 16.78
CA HIS A 70 -4.83 -6.05 16.62
C HIS A 70 -4.25 -5.87 15.21
N TYR A 71 -3.00 -5.39 15.14
CA TYR A 71 -2.29 -5.18 13.88
C TYR A 71 -1.36 -6.35 13.60
N SER A 72 -1.50 -6.96 12.42
CA SER A 72 -0.61 -8.03 11.96
C SER A 72 0.06 -7.62 10.66
N PHE A 73 1.39 -7.68 10.60
CA PHE A 73 2.12 -7.51 9.36
C PHE A 73 1.58 -8.46 8.29
N LYS A 74 1.37 -7.94 7.08
CA LYS A 74 0.89 -8.75 5.96
C LYS A 74 1.83 -8.76 4.77
N LYS A 75 2.32 -7.59 4.35
CA LYS A 75 3.16 -7.46 3.16
C LYS A 75 3.96 -6.17 3.19
N SER A 76 5.15 -6.18 2.58
CA SER A 76 5.87 -4.97 2.20
C SER A 76 6.10 -4.94 0.69
N MET A 77 6.23 -3.74 0.13
CA MET A 77 6.58 -3.50 -1.26
C MET A 77 7.71 -2.48 -1.29
N LYS A 78 8.80 -2.78 -2.02
CA LYS A 78 9.91 -1.84 -2.19
C LYS A 78 9.49 -0.74 -3.17
N LEU A 79 9.85 0.50 -2.86
CA LEU A 79 9.55 1.64 -3.72
C LEU A 79 10.14 1.43 -5.14
N MET A 80 11.31 0.79 -5.23
CA MET A 80 12.01 0.50 -6.50
C MET A 80 11.21 -0.30 -7.52
N THR A 81 10.31 -1.18 -7.04
CA THR A 81 9.47 -2.02 -7.90
C THR A 81 8.04 -1.52 -7.96
N LEU A 82 7.71 -0.47 -7.22
CA LEU A 82 6.35 0.03 -7.10
C LEU A 82 5.94 0.82 -8.35
N SER A 83 4.67 0.70 -8.70
CA SER A 83 3.96 1.57 -9.64
C SER A 83 2.61 1.95 -9.06
N ILE A 84 2.15 3.16 -9.41
CA ILE A 84 0.86 3.69 -8.98
C ILE A 84 0.07 4.16 -10.19
N HIS A 85 -1.26 4.01 -10.15
CA HIS A 85 -2.16 4.50 -11.19
C HIS A 85 -3.41 5.13 -10.57
N GLN A 86 -3.85 6.26 -11.10
CA GLN A 86 -5.11 6.86 -10.72
C GLN A 86 -6.27 6.06 -11.31
N LEU A 87 -7.33 5.82 -10.52
CA LEU A 87 -8.53 5.17 -11.02
C LEU A 87 -9.52 6.20 -11.58
N GLY A 88 -10.19 5.85 -12.68
CA GLY A 88 -11.03 6.74 -13.47
C GLY A 88 -12.36 7.17 -12.82
N ARG A 89 -13.32 7.65 -13.64
CA ARG A 89 -14.59 8.24 -13.19
C ARG A 89 -15.32 7.32 -12.18
N GLY A 90 -15.85 7.92 -11.11
CA GLY A 90 -16.51 7.21 -10.01
C GLY A 90 -15.57 6.67 -8.91
N SER A 91 -14.25 6.82 -9.06
CA SER A 91 -13.24 6.32 -8.10
C SER A 91 -12.37 7.44 -7.51
N SER A 92 -12.95 8.61 -7.23
CA SER A 92 -12.22 9.81 -6.76
C SER A 92 -11.43 9.61 -5.45
N ARG A 93 -11.82 8.62 -4.63
CA ARG A 93 -11.14 8.23 -3.39
C ARG A 93 -10.22 7.02 -3.54
N LYS A 94 -10.03 6.51 -4.76
CA LYS A 94 -9.29 5.28 -5.00
C LYS A 94 -8.09 5.48 -5.91
N PHE A 95 -7.05 4.68 -5.69
CA PHE A 95 -5.90 4.55 -6.56
C PHE A 95 -5.39 3.11 -6.55
N GLU A 96 -4.66 2.72 -7.59
CA GLU A 96 -4.03 1.41 -7.70
C GLU A 96 -2.55 1.50 -7.34
N ILE A 97 -2.05 0.51 -6.60
CA ILE A 97 -0.62 0.26 -6.42
C ILE A 97 -0.28 -1.18 -6.81
N ALA A 98 0.85 -1.38 -7.46
CA ALA A 98 1.30 -2.68 -7.92
C ALA A 98 2.83 -2.78 -7.92
N ASN A 99 3.35 -4.00 -7.98
CA ASN A 99 4.73 -4.18 -8.42
C ASN A 99 4.73 -4.16 -9.96
N ARG A 100 5.68 -3.46 -10.59
CA ARG A 100 5.78 -3.30 -12.06
C ARG A 100 5.64 -4.63 -12.82
N ASN A 101 6.29 -5.68 -12.31
CA ASN A 101 6.26 -7.03 -12.88
C ASN A 101 5.41 -8.02 -12.04
N GLY A 102 4.59 -7.50 -11.13
CA GLY A 102 3.77 -8.32 -10.25
C GLY A 102 2.49 -8.82 -10.93
N LEU A 103 2.03 -9.98 -10.46
CA LEU A 103 0.71 -10.53 -10.78
C LEU A 103 -0.40 -9.96 -9.89
N GLU A 104 -0.04 -9.26 -8.81
CA GLU A 104 -0.96 -8.67 -7.84
C GLU A 104 -1.04 -7.15 -7.99
N LYS A 105 -2.26 -6.63 -8.04
CA LYS A 105 -2.60 -5.22 -7.97
C LYS A 105 -3.45 -4.96 -6.73
N TYR A 106 -3.27 -3.80 -6.12
CA TYR A 106 -4.03 -3.38 -4.95
C TYR A 106 -4.78 -2.10 -5.25
N ILE A 107 -6.09 -2.13 -5.08
CA ILE A 107 -6.91 -0.92 -5.13
C ILE A 107 -7.06 -0.42 -3.70
N LEU A 108 -6.60 0.79 -3.44
CA LEU A 108 -6.67 1.45 -2.13
C LEU A 108 -7.75 2.50 -2.20
N GLN A 109 -8.73 2.43 -1.30
CA GLN A 109 -9.71 3.49 -1.09
C GLN A 109 -9.41 4.20 0.23
N ALA A 110 -9.17 5.51 0.12
CA ALA A 110 -9.00 6.42 1.24
C ALA A 110 -10.37 6.86 1.81
N ALA A 111 -10.35 7.44 3.01
CA ALA A 111 -11.55 7.99 3.63
C ALA A 111 -12.14 9.18 2.82
N SER A 112 -11.28 10.03 2.25
CA SER A 112 -11.67 11.20 1.45
C SER A 112 -10.82 11.33 0.18
N LYS A 113 -11.23 12.23 -0.73
CA LYS A 113 -10.48 12.49 -1.97
C LYS A 113 -9.14 13.16 -1.66
N GLU A 114 -9.14 14.06 -0.69
CA GLU A 114 -7.99 14.85 -0.25
C GLU A 114 -6.91 13.93 0.32
N ILE A 115 -7.30 12.96 1.16
CA ILE A 115 -6.37 11.94 1.67
C ILE A 115 -5.82 11.11 0.50
N ARG A 116 -6.67 10.69 -0.44
CA ARG A 116 -6.19 9.95 -1.62
C ARG A 116 -5.19 10.77 -2.44
N ASP A 117 -5.49 12.04 -2.71
CA ASP A 117 -4.64 12.93 -3.50
C ASP A 117 -3.29 13.17 -2.81
N CYS A 118 -3.30 13.40 -1.49
CA CYS A 118 -2.09 13.56 -0.68
C CYS A 118 -1.20 12.32 -0.75
N TRP A 119 -1.77 11.12 -0.54
CA TRP A 119 -1.02 9.87 -0.67
C TRP A 119 -0.50 9.62 -2.08
N PHE A 120 -1.30 9.92 -3.10
CA PHE A 120 -0.89 9.73 -4.48
C PHE A 120 0.27 10.66 -4.86
N SER A 121 0.19 11.93 -4.44
CA SER A 121 1.23 12.92 -4.65
C SER A 121 2.54 12.51 -3.99
N GLU A 122 2.49 12.15 -2.71
CA GLU A 122 3.69 11.77 -1.94
C GLU A 122 4.41 10.56 -2.59
N ILE A 123 3.65 9.50 -2.92
CA ILE A 123 4.23 8.32 -3.57
C ILE A 123 4.78 8.67 -4.96
N SER A 124 4.11 9.56 -5.70
CA SER A 124 4.59 10.03 -7.02
C SER A 124 5.93 10.75 -6.90
N GLN A 125 6.07 11.63 -5.92
CA GLN A 125 7.32 12.38 -5.68
C GLN A 125 8.47 11.43 -5.33
N LEU A 126 8.25 10.49 -4.41
CA LEU A 126 9.24 9.48 -4.04
C LEU A 126 9.67 8.62 -5.25
N LEU A 127 8.72 8.22 -6.10
CA LEU A 127 9.02 7.45 -7.31
C LEU A 127 9.80 8.27 -8.35
N LEU A 128 9.59 9.59 -8.42
CA LEU A 128 10.31 10.49 -9.31
C LEU A 128 11.74 10.72 -8.82
N GLU A 129 11.92 11.03 -7.53
CA GLU A 129 13.23 11.19 -6.89
C GLU A 129 14.08 9.94 -7.05
N GLN A 130 13.48 8.76 -6.88
CA GLN A 130 14.16 7.49 -7.08
C GLN A 130 14.63 7.30 -8.53
N GLN A 131 13.83 7.70 -9.51
CA GLN A 131 14.22 7.62 -10.92
C GLN A 131 15.37 8.57 -11.25
N ASN A 132 15.35 9.79 -10.70
CA ASN A 132 16.42 10.77 -10.89
C ASN A 132 17.74 10.28 -10.28
N ASN A 133 17.69 9.71 -9.07
CA ASN A 133 18.86 9.10 -8.43
C ASN A 133 19.43 7.90 -9.21
N ASN A 134 18.58 7.14 -9.91
CA ASN A 134 19.03 6.04 -10.76
C ASN A 134 19.63 6.51 -12.10
N LYS A 135 19.17 7.63 -12.65
CA LYS A 135 19.74 8.24 -13.87
C LYS A 135 21.12 8.87 -13.60
N GLY A 136 21.36 9.35 -12.38
CA GLY A 136 22.67 9.86 -11.95
C GLY A 136 23.75 8.79 -11.69
N LYS A 137 23.46 7.50 -11.93
CA LYS A 137 24.43 6.39 -11.84
C LYS A 137 24.86 5.84 -13.21
N VAL A 138 24.40 6.46 -14.30
CA VAL A 138 24.82 6.12 -15.67
C VAL A 138 25.59 7.30 -16.26
N THR A 139 26.74 7.57 -15.65
CA THR A 139 27.86 8.43 -16.09
C THR A 139 28.82 8.34 -14.89
N CYS A 140 29.99 7.71 -14.93
CA CYS A 140 30.98 7.50 -15.98
C CYS A 140 31.62 6.12 -15.81
#